data_AF-A0A5C6AMG2-F1
#
_entry.id   AF-A0A5C6AMG2-F1
#
_cell.length_a   1.000
_cell.length_b   1.000
_cell.length_c   1.000
_cell.angle_alpha   90.00
_cell.angle_beta   90.00
_cell.angle_gamma   90.00
#
_symmetry.space_group_name_H-M   'P 1'
#
loop_
_entity.id
_entity.type
_entity.pdbx_description
1 polymer ?
#
loop_
_entity_poly.entity_id
_entity_poly.type
_entity_poly.pdbx_seq_one_letter_code
_entity_poly.pdbx_strand_id
1 'polypeptide(L)'
;MLLFKRKFLPAIRAGEKTQTIRLWKHRMMRTGQRSYIPGAGGVRITVVEAVEVDSLTDKDALPDGFATADALRAELQNIYGERLAAGYQAFRVGFELIAEEASPSKESVGR
;
A
#
# COMPACT_ATOMS: atom_id res chain seq x y z
N MET A 1 0.90 -2.47 9.75
CA MET A 1 0.44 -3.51 8.79
C MET A 1 -0.34 -2.83 7.68
N LEU A 2 -0.16 -3.27 6.43
CA LEU A 2 -0.94 -2.82 5.27
C LEU A 2 -1.85 -3.96 4.80
N LEU A 3 -3.16 -3.69 4.68
CA LEU A 3 -4.16 -4.69 4.29
C LEU A 3 -4.62 -4.48 2.85
N PHE A 4 -4.57 -5.53 2.04
CA PHE A 4 -4.94 -5.48 0.62
C PHE A 4 -6.01 -6.52 0.29
N LYS A 5 -6.85 -6.21 -0.70
CA LYS A 5 -7.73 -7.22 -1.32
C LYS A 5 -6.87 -8.32 -1.95
N ARG A 6 -7.29 -9.57 -1.87
CA ARG A 6 -6.52 -10.74 -2.38
C ARG A 6 -6.09 -10.59 -3.84
N LYS A 7 -6.90 -9.95 -4.68
CA LYS A 7 -6.59 -9.69 -6.11
C LYS A 7 -5.28 -8.92 -6.34
N PHE A 8 -4.82 -8.14 -5.36
CA PHE A 8 -3.60 -7.35 -5.45
C PHE A 8 -2.35 -8.10 -4.98
N LEU A 9 -2.49 -9.25 -4.31
CA LEU A 9 -1.33 -9.99 -3.78
C LEU A 9 -0.38 -10.47 -4.87
N PRO A 10 -0.83 -11.00 -6.04
CA PRO A 10 0.08 -11.37 -7.13
C PRO A 10 0.92 -10.19 -7.62
N ALA A 11 0.28 -9.04 -7.90
CA ALA A 11 0.96 -7.83 -8.36
C ALA A 11 1.94 -7.26 -7.32
N ILE A 12 1.60 -7.34 -6.03
CA ILE A 12 2.50 -6.93 -4.95
C ILE A 12 3.73 -7.85 -4.90
N ARG A 13 3.52 -9.18 -4.96
CA ARG A 13 4.61 -10.17 -4.97
C ARG A 13 5.52 -10.03 -6.19
N ALA A 14 4.97 -9.67 -7.33
CA ALA A 14 5.72 -9.41 -8.56
C ALA A 14 6.45 -8.05 -8.56
N GLY A 15 6.20 -7.19 -7.55
CA GLY A 15 6.77 -5.84 -7.51
C GLY A 15 6.12 -4.85 -8.49
N GLU A 16 4.97 -5.21 -9.06
CA GLU A 16 4.21 -4.36 -9.99
C GLU A 16 3.36 -3.34 -9.24
N LYS A 17 2.74 -3.75 -8.13
CA LYS A 17 2.03 -2.85 -7.21
C LYS A 17 2.95 -2.46 -6.06
N THR A 18 3.48 -1.25 -6.14
CA THR A 18 4.45 -0.70 -5.18
C THR A 18 3.90 0.47 -4.38
N GLN A 19 2.65 0.86 -4.60
CA GLN A 19 2.01 1.88 -3.79
C GLN A 19 0.55 1.60 -3.44
N THR A 20 0.05 2.35 -2.48
CA THR A 20 -1.36 2.38 -2.08
C THR A 20 -1.75 3.77 -1.61
N ILE A 21 -2.93 4.24 -2.01
CA ILE A 21 -3.57 5.40 -1.38
C ILE A 21 -4.37 4.98 -0.14
N ARG A 22 -4.16 5.67 0.98
CA ARG A 22 -4.85 5.43 2.26
C ARG A 22 -5.43 6.71 2.81
N LEU A 23 -6.63 6.64 3.39
CA LEU A 23 -7.23 7.77 4.07
C LEU A 23 -7.09 7.67 5.57
N TRP A 24 -6.51 8.71 6.16
CA TRP A 24 -6.32 8.84 7.60
C TRP A 24 -6.56 10.27 8.07
N LYS A 25 -7.01 10.45 9.31
CA LYS A 25 -7.07 11.79 9.95
C LYS A 25 -5.67 12.37 10.19
N HIS A 26 -4.70 11.51 10.45
CA HIS A 26 -3.30 11.87 10.67
C HIS A 26 -2.40 10.85 10.00
N ARG A 27 -1.18 11.25 9.64
CA ARG A 27 -0.20 10.36 8.99
C ARG A 27 0.15 9.16 9.88
N MET A 28 -0.27 7.96 9.49
CA MET A 28 -0.10 6.72 10.27
C MET A 28 1.20 5.96 10.00
N MET A 29 1.95 6.33 8.97
CA MET A 29 3.19 5.66 8.57
C MET A 29 4.31 6.67 8.29
N ARG A 30 5.55 6.18 8.24
CA ARG A 30 6.73 7.01 7.95
C ARG A 30 7.62 6.31 6.92
N THR A 31 8.28 7.08 6.08
CA THR A 31 9.36 6.59 5.21
C THR A 31 10.44 5.89 6.04
N GLY A 32 10.98 4.79 5.53
CA GLY A 32 11.97 3.94 6.20
C GLY A 32 11.38 2.92 7.19
N GLN A 33 10.11 3.09 7.58
CA GLN A 33 9.44 2.15 8.50
C GLN A 33 9.33 0.75 7.89
N ARG A 34 9.60 -0.29 8.68
CA ARG A 34 9.26 -1.68 8.33
C ARG A 34 7.79 -1.96 8.66
N SER A 35 7.09 -2.62 7.74
CA SER A 35 5.71 -3.04 7.90
C SER A 35 5.54 -4.46 7.33
N TYR A 36 4.31 -4.94 7.30
CA TYR A 36 3.97 -6.27 6.83
C TYR A 36 2.69 -6.23 6.00
N ILE A 37 2.67 -7.00 4.92
CA ILE A 37 1.49 -7.26 4.10
C ILE A 37 1.14 -8.75 4.24
N PRO A 38 0.01 -9.09 4.88
CA PRO A 38 -0.44 -10.48 4.96
C PRO A 38 -0.56 -11.10 3.57
N GLY A 39 0.15 -12.21 3.37
CA GLY A 39 0.20 -12.92 2.11
C GLY A 39 1.23 -12.39 1.10
N ALA A 40 1.98 -11.32 1.37
CA ALA A 40 3.10 -10.90 0.51
C ALA A 40 4.45 -10.86 1.25
N GLY A 41 4.45 -10.58 2.56
CA GLY A 41 5.66 -10.60 3.37
C GLY A 41 5.99 -9.25 4.02
N GLY A 42 7.23 -9.13 4.50
CA GLY A 42 7.77 -7.89 5.05
C GLY A 42 7.95 -6.83 3.98
N VAL A 43 7.67 -5.57 4.31
CA VAL A 43 7.86 -4.43 3.40
C VAL A 43 8.57 -3.28 4.09
N ARG A 44 9.31 -2.49 3.33
CA ARG A 44 9.82 -1.17 3.76
C ARG A 44 8.96 -0.09 3.11
N ILE A 45 8.54 0.88 3.91
CA ILE A 45 7.82 2.05 3.41
C ILE A 45 8.84 3.01 2.77
N THR A 46 8.63 3.37 1.52
CA THR A 46 9.57 4.20 0.74
C THR A 46 9.13 5.66 0.66
N VAL A 47 7.83 5.92 0.66
CA VAL A 47 7.27 7.29 0.69
C VAL A 47 5.97 7.31 1.48
N VAL A 48 5.75 8.39 2.23
CA VAL A 48 4.45 8.72 2.83
C VAL A 48 4.20 10.22 2.66
N GLU A 49 3.35 10.57 1.73
CA GLU A 49 3.03 11.97 1.40
C GLU A 49 1.52 12.19 1.31
N ALA A 50 1.08 13.39 1.69
CA ALA A 50 -0.29 13.81 1.50
C ALA A 50 -0.54 14.09 0.01
N VAL A 51 -1.66 13.62 -0.51
CA VAL A 51 -2.05 13.82 -1.90
C VAL A 51 -3.50 14.27 -1.97
N GLU A 52 -3.82 15.07 -2.97
CA GLU A 52 -5.20 15.42 -3.29
C GLU A 52 -5.77 14.36 -4.24
N VAL A 53 -6.92 13.78 -3.90
CA VAL A 53 -7.53 12.70 -4.69
C VAL A 53 -7.83 13.16 -6.12
N ASP A 54 -8.29 14.40 -6.25
CA ASP A 54 -8.62 15.01 -7.54
C ASP A 54 -7.38 15.33 -8.40
N SER A 55 -6.18 15.33 -7.81
CA SER A 55 -4.92 15.54 -8.54
C SER A 55 -4.22 14.24 -8.94
N LEU A 56 -4.76 13.06 -8.58
CA LEU A 56 -4.15 11.77 -8.93
C LEU A 56 -4.14 11.55 -10.45
N THR A 57 -3.05 11.03 -10.98
CA THR A 57 -2.85 10.82 -12.42
C THR A 57 -2.72 9.34 -12.77
N ASP A 58 -2.68 9.01 -14.06
CA ASP A 58 -2.48 7.62 -14.50
C ASP A 58 -1.14 7.05 -14.01
N LYS A 59 -0.13 7.92 -13.83
CA LYS A 59 1.16 7.57 -13.23
C LYS A 59 1.02 7.11 -11.79
N ASP A 60 -0.04 7.53 -11.10
CA ASP A 60 -0.36 7.10 -9.74
C ASP A 60 -1.24 5.84 -9.75
N ALA A 61 -2.13 5.72 -10.72
CA ALA A 61 -2.99 4.56 -10.88
C ALA A 61 -2.22 3.26 -11.11
N LEU A 62 -1.25 3.28 -12.03
CA LEU A 62 -0.49 2.10 -12.45
C LEU A 62 0.20 1.37 -11.29
N PRO A 63 1.07 2.02 -10.49
CA PRO A 63 1.70 1.37 -9.34
C PRO A 63 0.73 1.12 -8.17
N ASP A 64 -0.50 1.65 -8.22
CA ASP A 64 -1.60 1.27 -7.32
C ASP A 64 -2.44 0.08 -7.89
N GLY A 65 -2.08 -0.45 -9.06
CA GLY A 65 -2.76 -1.58 -9.67
C GLY A 65 -4.09 -1.23 -10.36
N PHE A 66 -4.24 0.01 -10.83
CA PHE A 66 -5.34 0.50 -11.64
C PHE A 66 -4.84 0.94 -13.01
N ALA A 67 -5.65 0.74 -14.05
CA ALA A 67 -5.27 1.11 -15.42
C ALA A 67 -5.28 2.64 -15.65
N THR A 68 -6.14 3.38 -14.94
CA THR A 68 -6.32 4.83 -15.12
C THR A 68 -6.59 5.55 -13.80
N ALA A 69 -6.31 6.85 -13.76
CA ALA A 69 -6.60 7.75 -12.65
C ALA A 69 -8.07 7.70 -12.26
N ASP A 70 -8.96 7.70 -13.25
CA ASP A 70 -10.41 7.68 -13.01
C ASP A 70 -10.84 6.38 -12.32
N ALA A 71 -10.27 5.23 -12.70
CA ALA A 71 -10.53 3.96 -12.02
C ALA A 71 -10.04 3.97 -10.56
N LEU A 72 -8.88 4.57 -10.30
CA LEU A 72 -8.34 4.74 -8.94
C LEU A 72 -9.25 5.67 -8.11
N ARG A 73 -9.59 6.85 -8.64
CA ARG A 73 -10.46 7.83 -7.97
C ARG A 73 -11.85 7.27 -7.69
N ALA A 74 -12.44 6.54 -8.64
CA ALA A 74 -13.74 5.90 -8.47
C ALA A 74 -13.71 4.86 -7.33
N GLU A 75 -12.66 4.03 -7.24
CA GLU A 75 -12.50 3.09 -6.12
C GLU A 75 -12.30 3.83 -4.79
N LEU A 76 -11.50 4.91 -4.78
CA LEU A 76 -11.30 5.72 -3.57
C LEU A 76 -12.62 6.36 -3.10
N GLN A 77 -13.41 6.90 -4.02
CA GLN A 77 -14.72 7.46 -3.71
C GLN A 77 -15.69 6.39 -3.21
N ASN A 78 -15.67 5.19 -3.79
CA ASN A 78 -16.50 4.07 -3.37
C ASN A 78 -16.15 3.56 -1.96
N ILE A 79 -14.85 3.51 -1.61
CA ILE A 79 -14.40 3.02 -0.30
C ILE A 79 -14.51 4.12 0.77
N TYR A 80 -14.26 5.38 0.39
CA TYR A 80 -13.99 6.45 1.35
C TYR A 80 -14.78 7.75 1.13
N GLY A 81 -15.77 7.80 0.23
CA GLY A 81 -16.48 9.03 -0.13
C GLY A 81 -17.01 9.82 1.08
N GLU A 82 -17.64 9.15 2.04
CA GLU A 82 -18.11 9.80 3.28
C GLU A 82 -16.96 10.27 4.19
N ARG A 83 -15.82 9.57 4.17
CA ARG A 83 -14.65 9.91 4.99
C ARG A 83 -13.85 11.07 4.42
N LEU A 84 -13.78 11.21 3.10
CA LEU A 84 -13.23 12.40 2.44
C LEU A 84 -14.03 13.65 2.88
N ALA A 85 -15.36 13.56 2.85
CA ALA A 85 -16.23 14.65 3.32
C ALA A 85 -16.05 14.95 4.83
N ALA A 86 -15.65 13.96 5.63
CA ALA A 86 -15.38 14.11 7.07
C ALA A 86 -13.98 14.64 7.41
N GLY A 87 -13.23 15.17 6.43
CA GLY A 87 -11.93 15.81 6.63
C GLY A 87 -10.75 14.83 6.76
N TYR A 88 -10.86 13.62 6.22
CA TYR A 88 -9.73 12.69 6.16
C TYR A 88 -8.81 13.07 5.00
N GLN A 89 -7.50 13.00 5.24
CA GLN A 89 -6.50 13.25 4.20
C GLN A 89 -6.11 11.95 3.51
N ALA A 90 -6.01 11.99 2.19
CA ALA A 90 -5.42 10.92 1.42
C ALA A 90 -3.88 10.97 1.50
N PHE A 91 -3.28 9.84 1.82
CA PHE A 91 -1.84 9.65 1.86
C PHE A 91 -1.43 8.60 0.84
N ARG A 92 -0.47 8.95 -0.02
CA ARG A 92 0.25 7.98 -0.83
C ARG A 92 1.27 7.27 0.04
N VAL A 93 1.21 5.95 0.03
CA VAL A 93 2.15 5.09 0.74
C VAL A 93 2.84 4.20 -0.28
N GLY A 94 4.09 4.51 -0.59
CA GLY A 94 4.96 3.63 -1.37
C GLY A 94 5.61 2.59 -0.48
N PHE A 95 5.83 1.41 -1.03
CA PHE A 95 6.46 0.30 -0.33
C PHE A 95 7.23 -0.60 -1.30
N GLU A 96 8.26 -1.24 -0.76
CA GLU A 96 9.03 -2.28 -1.43
C GLU A 96 8.98 -3.56 -0.58
N LEU A 97 8.93 -4.72 -1.23
CA LEU A 97 9.13 -5.99 -0.53
C LEU A 97 10.55 -6.03 0.00
N ILE A 98 10.68 -6.33 1.28
CA ILE A 98 11.97 -6.71 1.84
C ILE A 98 12.18 -8.13 1.35
N ALA A 99 13.17 -8.32 0.47
CA ALA A 99 13.65 -9.66 0.15
C ALA A 99 13.81 -10.38 1.48
N GLU A 100 13.18 -11.55 1.65
CA GLU A 100 13.45 -12.36 2.83
C GLU A 100 14.97 -12.53 2.87
N GLU A 101 15.64 -11.81 3.78
CA GLU A 101 16.85 -12.36 4.35
C GLU A 101 16.39 -13.70 4.87
N ALA A 102 16.82 -14.76 4.19
CA ALA A 102 16.48 -16.14 4.47
C ALA A 102 16.56 -16.30 5.98
N SER A 103 15.41 -16.22 6.64
CA SER A 103 15.37 -16.38 8.08
C SER A 103 15.78 -17.83 8.28
N PRO A 104 16.82 -18.10 9.08
CA PRO A 104 17.38 -19.43 9.19
C PRO A 104 16.22 -20.37 9.48
N SER A 105 16.05 -21.35 8.59
CA SER A 105 15.11 -22.44 8.75
C SER A 105 15.13 -22.83 10.21
N LYS A 106 13.97 -22.83 10.86
CA LYS A 106 13.85 -23.44 12.18
C LYS A 106 14.16 -24.91 12.00
N GLU A 107 15.45 -25.25 12.06
CA GLU A 107 15.91 -26.58 12.37
C GLU A 107 15.34 -26.86 13.76
N SER A 108 14.33 -27.72 13.77
CA SER A 108 13.81 -28.36 14.96
C SER A 108 14.96 -29.18 15.57
N VAL A 109 15.83 -28.52 16.33
CA VAL A 109 16.76 -29.19 17.24
C VAL A 109 15.90 -29.90 18.27
N GLY A 110 16.06 -31.21 18.31
CA GLY A 110 15.24 -32.13 19.07
C GLY A 110 15.30 -31.92 20.57
N ARG A 111 14.29 -32.46 21.23
CA ARG A 111 14.38 -33.12 22.52
C ARG A 111 13.47 -34.33 22.51
#